data_AF-A0AA41QA46-F1
#
_entry.id   AF-A0AA41QA46-F1
#
_cell.length_a   1.000
_cell.length_b   1.000
_cell.length_c   1.000
_cell.angle_alpha   90.00
_cell.angle_beta   90.00
_cell.angle_gamma   90.00
#
_symmetry.space_group_name_H-M   'P 1'
#
loop_
_entity.id
_entity.type
_entity.pdbx_description
1 polymer ?
#
loop_
_entity_poly.entity_id
_entity_poly.type
_entity_poly.pdbx_seq_one_letter_code
_entity_poly.pdbx_strand_id
1 'polypeptide(L)'
;MTIKAKFIKRILGDREIGTSGQLKIYFSDGMPWKLNFINSEDVVIEDATGTNAGLTIPTAFNGDRLSMMESVYADGTAAGSIDWTTFLGFWEDFRPDYESGTILLTKLYLDCLKDGEPVFLTFHFWSGQTIEYTVTRDGTAVTGTA
;
A
#
# COMPACT_ATOMS: atom_id res chain seq x y z
N MET A 1 25.20 8.89 -8.85
CA MET A 1 24.51 9.97 -9.61
C MET A 1 23.98 10.99 -8.63
N THR A 2 24.03 12.29 -8.94
CA THR A 2 23.43 13.34 -8.10
C THR A 2 22.54 14.24 -8.95
N ILE A 3 21.28 14.40 -8.56
CA ILE A 3 20.32 15.26 -9.25
C ILE A 3 20.21 16.58 -8.49
N LYS A 4 20.55 17.70 -9.14
CA LYS A 4 20.59 19.00 -8.48
C LYS A 4 19.17 19.51 -8.18
N ALA A 5 18.98 20.14 -7.01
CA ALA A 5 17.68 20.67 -6.59
C ALA A 5 17.01 21.62 -7.61
N LYS A 6 17.79 22.48 -8.30
CA LYS A 6 17.27 23.36 -9.37
C LYS A 6 16.63 22.57 -10.51
N PHE A 7 17.20 21.41 -10.86
CA PHE A 7 16.67 20.54 -11.91
C PHE A 7 15.40 19.83 -11.44
N ILE A 8 15.38 19.34 -10.20
CA ILE A 8 14.19 18.72 -9.60
C ILE A 8 13.04 19.72 -9.57
N LYS A 9 13.26 20.95 -9.09
CA LYS A 9 12.25 22.02 -9.07
C LYS A 9 11.69 22.32 -10.47
N ARG A 10 12.53 22.26 -11.50
CA ARG A 10 12.09 22.46 -12.89
C ARG A 10 11.24 21.29 -13.40
N ILE A 11 11.57 20.06 -13.03
CA ILE A 11 10.79 18.87 -13.42
C ILE A 11 9.44 18.84 -12.71
N LEU A 12 9.43 19.09 -11.40
CA LEU A 12 8.19 19.02 -10.61
C LEU A 12 7.23 20.18 -10.91
N GLY A 13 7.70 21.28 -11.52
CA GLY A 13 6.86 22.41 -11.91
C GLY A 13 6.04 22.93 -10.73
N ASP A 14 4.72 22.95 -10.90
CA ASP A 14 3.74 23.39 -9.90
C ASP A 14 3.47 22.36 -8.79
N ARG A 15 4.19 21.22 -8.81
CA ARG A 15 4.11 20.15 -7.81
C ARG A 15 2.72 19.53 -7.70
N GLU A 16 2.07 19.31 -8.84
CA GLU A 16 0.89 18.44 -8.89
C GLU A 16 1.24 17.05 -8.34
N ILE A 17 0.35 16.50 -7.53
CA ILE A 17 0.49 15.19 -6.92
C ILE A 17 0.54 14.10 -8.00
N GLY A 18 1.42 13.11 -7.80
CA GLY A 18 1.63 12.00 -8.74
C GLY A 18 2.88 12.18 -9.60
N THR A 19 2.93 11.49 -10.75
CA THR A 19 4.12 11.48 -11.60
C THR A 19 4.25 12.78 -12.38
N SER A 20 5.18 13.64 -11.98
CA SER A 20 5.41 14.95 -12.61
C SER A 20 6.44 14.88 -13.76
N GLY A 21 7.23 13.82 -13.86
CA GLY A 21 8.16 13.67 -14.99
C GLY A 21 9.00 12.40 -14.98
N GLN A 22 9.73 12.16 -16.08
CA GLN A 22 10.61 11.01 -16.24
C GLN A 22 11.98 11.41 -16.80
N LEU A 23 13.05 10.91 -16.18
CA LEU A 23 14.40 10.98 -16.71
C LEU A 23 14.80 9.61 -17.28
N LYS A 24 15.34 9.59 -18.50
CA LYS A 24 15.98 8.40 -19.07
C LYS A 24 17.49 8.52 -18.88
N ILE A 25 18.08 7.54 -18.19
CA ILE A 25 19.52 7.47 -17.93
C ILE A 25 20.10 6.45 -18.91
N TYR A 26 21.00 6.91 -19.76
CA TYR A 26 21.67 6.09 -20.77
C TYR A 26 23.01 5.60 -20.25
N PHE A 27 23.36 4.37 -20.62
CA PHE A 27 24.64 3.73 -20.32
C PHE A 27 25.38 3.45 -21.63
N SER A 28 26.66 3.11 -21.56
CA SER A 28 27.46 2.79 -22.75
C SER A 28 26.95 1.56 -23.51
N ASP A 29 26.20 0.70 -22.82
CA ASP A 29 25.48 -0.44 -23.38
C ASP A 29 24.24 -0.76 -22.51
N GLY A 30 23.27 -1.48 -23.06
CA GLY A 30 22.03 -1.87 -22.38
C GLY A 30 20.89 -0.85 -22.49
N MET A 31 19.74 -1.21 -21.94
CA MET A 31 18.53 -0.37 -22.00
C MET A 31 18.64 0.85 -21.08
N PRO A 32 18.11 2.02 -21.47
CA PRO A 32 18.08 3.18 -20.59
C PRO A 32 17.22 2.93 -19.35
N TRP A 33 17.71 3.35 -18.19
CA TRP A 33 16.96 3.32 -16.94
C TRP A 33 15.96 4.47 -16.91
N LYS A 34 14.68 4.17 -16.68
CA LYS A 34 13.63 5.18 -16.51
C LYS A 34 13.48 5.51 -15.03
N LEU A 35 13.74 6.76 -14.67
CA LEU A 35 13.53 7.28 -13.33
C LEU A 35 12.30 8.19 -13.33
N ASN A 36 11.26 7.82 -12.58
CA ASN A 36 10.07 8.64 -12.41
C ASN A 36 10.31 9.63 -11.25
N PHE A 37 9.89 10.87 -11.44
CA PHE A 37 9.76 11.88 -10.40
C PHE A 37 8.30 11.93 -10.00
N ILE A 38 8.06 11.64 -8.73
CA ILE A 38 6.73 11.59 -8.17
C ILE A 38 6.70 12.64 -7.06
N ASN A 39 5.76 13.58 -7.16
CA ASN A 39 5.43 14.44 -6.04
C ASN A 39 4.38 13.72 -5.19
N SER A 40 4.66 13.51 -3.92
CA SER A 40 3.75 12.83 -3.01
C SER A 40 3.58 13.60 -1.71
N GLU A 41 2.43 13.38 -1.09
CA GLU A 41 2.11 13.77 0.28
C GLU A 41 1.79 12.52 1.09
N ASP A 42 1.54 12.69 2.39
CA ASP A 42 1.22 11.58 3.28
C ASP A 42 -0.06 10.87 2.81
N VAL A 43 0.01 9.55 2.69
CA VAL A 43 -1.16 8.72 2.41
C VAL A 43 -2.15 8.81 3.57
N VAL A 44 -3.45 8.84 3.24
CA VAL A 44 -4.53 8.80 4.22
C VAL A 44 -5.38 7.57 3.97
N ILE A 45 -5.61 6.78 5.02
CA ILE A 45 -6.46 5.59 5.03
C ILE A 45 -7.64 5.85 5.97
N GLU A 46 -8.84 5.40 5.61
CA GLU A 46 -10.06 5.59 6.39
C GLU A 46 -10.63 4.28 6.94
N ASP A 47 -11.50 4.40 7.93
CA ASP A 47 -12.31 3.30 8.45
C ASP A 47 -13.17 2.68 7.35
N ALA A 48 -13.40 1.38 7.43
CA ALA A 48 -14.20 0.63 6.48
C ALA A 48 -15.02 -0.45 7.15
N THR A 49 -16.16 -0.77 6.55
CA THR A 49 -16.95 -1.96 6.89
C THR A 49 -17.20 -2.76 5.64
N GLY A 50 -17.14 -4.08 5.75
CA GLY A 50 -17.32 -4.99 4.64
C GLY A 50 -17.80 -6.35 5.10
N THR A 51 -17.54 -7.35 4.28
CA THR A 51 -17.84 -8.74 4.61
C THR A 51 -16.62 -9.61 4.37
N ASN A 52 -16.67 -10.88 4.76
CA ASN A 52 -15.60 -11.82 4.41
C ASN A 52 -15.47 -12.03 2.88
N ALA A 53 -16.42 -11.57 2.05
CA ALA A 53 -16.23 -11.52 0.60
C ALA A 53 -15.22 -10.46 0.13
N GLY A 54 -14.88 -9.49 0.99
CA GLY A 54 -13.92 -8.44 0.75
C GLY A 54 -14.15 -7.22 1.65
N LEU A 55 -13.05 -6.54 1.99
CA LEU A 55 -13.06 -5.23 2.64
C LEU A 55 -12.37 -4.22 1.72
N THR A 56 -13.13 -3.25 1.22
CA THR A 56 -12.58 -2.15 0.41
C THR A 56 -12.33 -0.97 1.32
N ILE A 57 -11.06 -0.66 1.54
CA ILE A 57 -10.59 0.41 2.40
C ILE A 57 -10.42 1.68 1.55
N PRO A 58 -11.13 2.79 1.83
CA PRO A 58 -10.88 4.06 1.18
C PRO A 58 -9.46 4.55 1.46
N THR A 59 -8.76 5.02 0.43
CA THR A 59 -7.35 5.41 0.54
C THR A 59 -7.02 6.55 -0.42
N ALA A 60 -6.62 7.70 0.15
CA ALA A 60 -6.00 8.77 -0.59
C ALA A 60 -4.49 8.52 -0.70
N PHE A 61 -4.07 7.90 -1.81
CA PHE A 61 -2.66 7.55 -2.05
C PHE A 61 -1.72 8.74 -2.21
N ASN A 62 -2.25 9.94 -2.50
CA ASN A 62 -1.50 11.19 -2.55
C ASN A 62 -0.16 11.10 -3.31
N GLY A 63 -0.17 10.41 -4.45
CA GLY A 63 0.98 10.24 -5.34
C GLY A 63 1.90 9.07 -4.99
N ASP A 64 1.79 8.51 -3.79
CA ASP A 64 2.56 7.35 -3.37
C ASP A 64 1.99 6.03 -3.93
N ARG A 65 2.73 4.95 -3.71
CA ARG A 65 2.39 3.60 -4.17
C ARG A 65 2.62 2.59 -3.08
N LEU A 66 1.65 1.71 -2.89
CA LEU A 66 1.77 0.60 -1.97
C LEU A 66 2.87 -0.36 -2.46
N SER A 67 3.75 -0.73 -1.54
CA SER A 67 4.87 -1.65 -1.76
C SER A 67 4.51 -3.05 -1.28
N MET A 68 4.07 -3.17 -0.02
CA MET A 68 3.78 -4.43 0.65
C MET A 68 2.92 -4.18 1.89
N MET A 69 2.38 -5.25 2.48
CA MET A 69 1.56 -5.19 3.68
C MET A 69 1.97 -6.33 4.63
N GLU A 70 2.20 -5.97 5.89
CA GLU A 70 2.35 -6.93 6.99
C GLU A 70 1.02 -7.16 7.69
N SER A 71 0.88 -8.34 8.30
CA SER A 71 -0.33 -8.75 9.02
C SER A 71 0.01 -9.64 10.22
N VAL A 72 -0.34 -9.19 11.42
CA VAL A 72 -0.01 -9.86 12.69
C VAL A 72 -1.17 -9.88 13.67
N TYR A 73 -1.26 -10.93 14.47
CA TYR A 73 -2.09 -10.94 15.67
C TYR A 73 -1.40 -10.19 16.83
N ALA A 74 -2.14 -9.95 17.92
CA ALA A 74 -1.62 -9.27 19.11
C ALA A 74 -0.39 -9.95 19.77
N ASP A 75 -0.22 -11.25 19.56
CA ASP A 75 0.93 -12.02 20.05
C ASP A 75 2.16 -11.95 19.10
N GLY A 76 2.05 -11.23 17.99
CA GLY A 76 3.08 -11.07 16.97
C GLY A 76 3.16 -12.22 15.96
N THR A 77 2.29 -13.23 16.07
CA THR A 77 2.22 -14.29 15.06
C THR A 77 1.62 -13.78 13.76
N ALA A 78 2.06 -14.34 12.63
CA ALA A 78 1.54 -13.97 11.33
C ALA A 78 0.04 -14.30 11.21
N ALA A 79 -0.72 -13.34 10.66
CA ALA A 79 -2.14 -13.50 10.36
C ALA A 79 -2.35 -13.54 8.85
N GLY A 80 -2.79 -14.68 8.31
CA GLY A 80 -2.99 -14.85 6.87
C GLY A 80 -2.91 -16.30 6.43
N SER A 81 -2.72 -16.49 5.13
CA SER A 81 -2.70 -17.81 4.47
C SER A 81 -1.44 -18.63 4.76
N ILE A 82 -0.36 -17.99 5.22
CA ILE A 82 0.93 -18.60 5.55
C ILE A 82 1.44 -18.03 6.88
N ASP A 83 2.16 -18.86 7.65
CA ASP A 83 2.57 -18.56 9.03
C ASP A 83 4.07 -18.27 9.19
N TRP A 84 4.88 -18.49 8.15
CA TRP A 84 6.34 -18.30 8.19
C TRP A 84 6.78 -16.85 7.93
N THR A 85 5.87 -15.96 7.54
CA THR A 85 6.12 -14.54 7.26
C THR A 85 4.90 -13.70 7.61
N THR A 86 5.12 -12.45 8.03
CA THR A 86 4.08 -11.44 8.25
C THR A 86 3.68 -10.73 6.96
N PHE A 87 4.52 -10.76 5.93
CA PHE A 87 4.26 -10.13 4.63
C PHE A 87 3.30 -10.97 3.77
N LEU A 88 2.23 -10.33 3.30
CA LEU A 88 1.20 -10.98 2.49
C LEU A 88 1.46 -10.92 0.98
N GLY A 89 0.77 -11.78 0.23
CA GLY A 89 0.83 -11.86 -1.23
C GLY A 89 0.17 -10.65 -1.91
N PHE A 90 0.98 -9.79 -2.52
CA PHE A 90 0.49 -8.67 -3.32
C PHE A 90 -0.32 -9.17 -4.53
N TRP A 91 -1.52 -8.61 -4.75
CA TRP A 91 -2.55 -9.03 -5.71
C TRP A 91 -3.42 -10.23 -5.32
N GLU A 92 -2.97 -11.06 -4.38
CA GLU A 92 -3.70 -12.25 -3.92
C GLU A 92 -4.48 -11.97 -2.62
N ASP A 93 -3.76 -11.53 -1.58
CA ASP A 93 -4.32 -11.25 -0.26
C ASP A 93 -4.86 -9.81 -0.16
N PHE A 94 -4.19 -8.88 -0.83
CA PHE A 94 -4.57 -7.48 -0.91
C PHE A 94 -4.15 -6.86 -2.23
N ARG A 95 -4.81 -5.77 -2.64
CA ARG A 95 -4.40 -4.98 -3.80
C ARG A 95 -4.87 -3.53 -3.76
N PRO A 96 -4.03 -2.57 -4.19
CA PRO A 96 -4.45 -1.20 -4.39
C PRO A 96 -5.18 -1.03 -5.73
N ASP A 97 -6.23 -0.21 -5.72
CA ASP A 97 -6.83 0.40 -6.90
C ASP A 97 -6.60 1.91 -6.81
N TYR A 98 -5.61 2.39 -7.56
CA TYR A 98 -5.21 3.79 -7.57
C TYR A 98 -6.20 4.69 -8.31
N GLU A 99 -7.00 4.16 -9.23
CA GLU A 99 -8.01 4.93 -9.96
C GLU A 99 -9.24 5.15 -9.08
N SER A 100 -9.65 4.11 -8.35
CA SER A 100 -10.77 4.19 -7.40
C SER A 100 -10.37 4.76 -6.03
N GLY A 101 -9.07 4.89 -5.74
CA GLY A 101 -8.58 5.36 -4.44
C GLY A 101 -8.92 4.40 -3.30
N THR A 102 -8.65 3.10 -3.50
CA THR A 102 -8.97 2.07 -2.50
C THR A 102 -7.87 1.02 -2.36
N ILE A 103 -7.86 0.33 -1.22
CA ILE A 103 -7.14 -0.93 -1.03
C ILE A 103 -8.17 -2.02 -0.73
N LEU A 104 -8.18 -3.08 -1.54
CA LEU A 104 -9.02 -4.25 -1.29
C LEU A 104 -8.23 -5.28 -0.47
N LEU A 105 -8.79 -5.68 0.66
CA LEU A 105 -8.44 -6.95 1.32
C LEU A 105 -9.36 -8.03 0.77
N THR A 106 -8.77 -9.09 0.22
CA THR A 106 -9.54 -10.09 -0.53
C THR A 106 -10.22 -11.10 0.37
N LYS A 107 -11.21 -11.79 -0.17
CA LYS A 107 -11.84 -12.95 0.49
C LYS A 107 -10.82 -14.02 0.91
N LEU A 108 -9.81 -14.27 0.06
CA LEU A 108 -8.78 -15.27 0.33
C LEU A 108 -8.08 -14.99 1.67
N TYR A 109 -7.66 -13.74 1.85
CA TYR A 109 -7.03 -13.30 3.09
C TYR A 109 -8.00 -13.31 4.27
N LEU A 110 -9.19 -12.71 4.11
CA LEU A 110 -10.16 -12.56 5.20
C LEU A 110 -10.68 -13.90 5.73
N ASP A 111 -10.77 -14.93 4.88
CA ASP A 111 -11.16 -16.28 5.30
C ASP A 111 -10.11 -16.94 6.21
N CYS A 112 -8.84 -16.57 6.08
CA CYS A 112 -7.74 -17.10 6.90
C CYS A 112 -7.70 -16.51 8.32
N LEU A 113 -8.42 -15.41 8.57
CA LEU A 113 -8.41 -14.75 9.87
C LEU A 113 -9.18 -15.57 10.92
N LYS A 114 -8.69 -15.54 12.15
CA LYS A 114 -9.42 -16.03 13.31
C LYS A 114 -10.59 -15.10 13.60
N ASP A 115 -11.71 -15.70 13.99
CA ASP A 115 -12.95 -14.96 14.21
C ASP A 115 -12.90 -14.20 15.55
N GLY A 116 -13.35 -12.94 15.53
CA GLY A 116 -13.37 -12.02 16.67
C GLY A 116 -11.99 -11.53 17.13
N GLU A 117 -10.89 -12.01 16.53
CA GLU A 117 -9.54 -11.60 16.90
C GLU A 117 -9.07 -10.40 16.05
N PRO A 118 -8.64 -9.29 16.68
CA PRO A 118 -8.04 -8.18 15.95
C PRO A 118 -6.72 -8.57 15.28
N VAL A 119 -6.55 -8.10 14.05
CA VAL A 119 -5.34 -8.23 13.24
C VAL A 119 -4.78 -6.84 12.97
N PHE A 120 -3.51 -6.65 13.27
CA PHE A 120 -2.78 -5.41 13.01
C PHE A 120 -2.08 -5.51 11.67
N LEU A 121 -2.43 -4.60 10.78
CA LEU A 121 -1.83 -4.43 9.47
C LEU A 121 -0.82 -3.29 9.51
N THR A 122 0.28 -3.45 8.77
CA THR A 122 1.17 -2.34 8.43
C THR A 122 1.28 -2.23 6.92
N PHE A 123 0.78 -1.14 6.36
CA PHE A 123 0.94 -0.82 4.95
C PHE A 123 2.28 -0.10 4.73
N HIS A 124 3.11 -0.62 3.83
CA HIS A 124 4.39 -0.02 3.47
C HIS A 124 4.31 0.63 2.09
N PHE A 125 4.72 1.88 1.99
CA PHE A 125 4.69 2.63 0.74
C PHE A 125 6.10 2.89 0.19
N TRP A 126 6.20 3.09 -1.12
CA TRP A 126 7.49 3.29 -1.81
C TRP A 126 8.20 4.59 -1.42
N SER A 127 7.49 5.58 -0.87
CA SER A 127 8.12 6.76 -0.25
C SER A 127 8.91 6.44 1.03
N GLY A 128 8.63 5.28 1.65
CA GLY A 128 9.09 4.91 2.98
C GLY A 128 8.06 5.14 4.10
N GLN A 129 6.90 5.73 3.80
CA GLN A 129 5.80 5.86 4.76
C GLN A 129 5.26 4.47 5.16
N THR A 130 4.90 4.33 6.43
CA THR A 130 4.16 3.19 6.96
C THR A 130 2.87 3.66 7.63
N ILE A 131 1.77 2.93 7.44
CA ILE A 131 0.47 3.21 8.07
C ILE A 131 -0.02 1.94 8.78
N GLU A 132 -0.35 2.08 10.06
CA GLU A 132 -0.98 1.03 10.85
C GLU A 132 -2.49 1.02 10.59
N TYR A 133 -3.10 -0.15 10.64
CA TYR A 133 -4.54 -0.32 10.46
C TYR A 133 -4.99 -1.58 11.18
N THR A 134 -6.18 -1.58 11.77
CA THR A 134 -6.71 -2.77 12.47
C THR A 134 -7.87 -3.36 11.70
N VAL A 135 -7.87 -4.69 11.52
CA VAL A 135 -8.97 -5.44 10.91
C VAL A 135 -9.50 -6.45 11.90
N THR A 136 -10.83 -6.57 12.00
CA THR A 136 -11.49 -7.63 12.74
C THR A 136 -12.55 -8.28 11.86
N ARG A 137 -12.54 -9.61 11.78
CA ARG A 137 -13.64 -10.39 11.19
C ARG A 137 -14.43 -11.05 12.31
N ASP A 138 -15.75 -10.90 12.28
CA ASP A 138 -16.68 -11.58 13.18
C ASP A 138 -17.79 -12.24 12.34
N GLY A 139 -17.69 -13.56 12.18
CA GLY A 139 -18.44 -14.34 11.22
C GLY A 139 -18.23 -13.82 9.78
N THR A 140 -19.29 -13.27 9.19
CA THR A 140 -19.24 -12.67 7.85
C THR A 140 -18.98 -11.17 7.87
N ALA A 141 -19.08 -10.51 9.03
CA ALA A 141 -18.85 -9.07 9.15
C ALA A 141 -17.35 -8.80 9.25
N VAL A 142 -16.88 -7.74 8.59
CA VAL A 142 -15.50 -7.28 8.67
C VAL A 142 -15.48 -5.78 8.93
N THR A 143 -14.71 -5.36 9.92
CA THR A 143 -14.45 -3.95 10.22
C THR A 143 -12.96 -3.65 10.06
N GLY A 144 -12.66 -2.48 9.53
CA GLY A 144 -11.34 -1.90 9.40
C GLY A 144 -11.31 -0.53 10.05
N THR A 145 -10.26 -0.23 10.82
CA THR A 145 -10.09 1.06 11.51
C THR A 145 -8.67 1.58 11.35
N ALA A 146 -8.55 2.86 10.98
CA ALA A 146 -7.28 3.57 10.86
C ALA A 146 -6.71 4.04 12.20
#